data_AF-A0A8G1H6Z7-F1
#
_entry.id   AF-A0A8G1H6Z7-F1
#
_cell.length_a   1.000
_cell.length_b   1.000
_cell.length_c   1.000
_cell.angle_alpha   90.00
_cell.angle_beta   90.00
_cell.angle_gamma   90.00
#
_symmetry.space_group_name_H-M   'P 1'
#
loop_
_entity.id
_entity.type
_entity.pdbx_description
1 polymer ?
#
loop_
_entity_poly.entity_id
_entity_poly.type
_entity_poly.pdbx_seq_one_letter_code
_entity_poly.pdbx_strand_id
1 'polypeptide(L)'
;MFLTDRLPSFKQALTAMPVIIAVLVFLYRGIGPHMWRVRLHAAQFFSRFPQQYVPIPAKVLPPPESEFVGVWDEPPEIVRQQLTEDYAFKQLFRAYLHAYNRQENMTYEVASCAYRPNGITGQWQLHVRLFPTGDGRTDVWAHWELNPNVAPLSHLRREGYDPDRGEQKLRELLDDHVWDRDTWEPA
;
A
#
# COMPACT_ATOMS: atom_id res chain seq x y z
N MET A 1 31.63 42.38 1.51
CA MET A 1 31.93 41.14 2.25
C MET A 1 31.07 40.05 1.63
N PHE A 2 31.60 39.34 0.62
CA PHE A 2 30.86 38.30 -0.08
C PHE A 2 30.97 36.98 0.70
N LEU A 3 29.84 36.50 1.22
CA LEU A 3 29.71 35.11 1.66
C LEU A 3 29.92 34.21 0.44
N THR A 4 31.08 33.55 0.38
CA THR A 4 31.28 32.41 -0.51
C THR A 4 31.14 31.16 0.35
N ASP A 5 29.96 30.55 0.29
CA ASP A 5 29.75 29.22 0.83
C ASP A 5 30.73 28.27 0.15
N ARG A 6 31.64 27.70 0.93
CA ARG A 6 32.55 26.65 0.47
C ARG A 6 31.71 25.42 0.14
N LEU A 7 31.49 25.18 -1.16
CA LEU A 7 31.04 23.88 -1.61
C LEU A 7 32.05 22.81 -1.12
N PRO A 8 31.59 21.70 -0.53
CA PRO A 8 32.46 20.66 -0.02
C PRO A 8 33.34 20.13 -1.16
N SER A 9 34.62 19.89 -0.85
CA SER A 9 35.54 19.34 -1.87
C SER A 9 35.02 17.97 -2.33
N PHE A 10 35.29 17.61 -3.59
CA PHE A 10 34.90 16.32 -4.18
C PHE A 10 35.25 15.11 -3.30
N LYS A 11 36.34 15.19 -2.53
CA LYS A 11 36.78 14.15 -1.57
C LYS A 11 35.89 14.06 -0.33
N GLN A 12 35.36 15.17 0.17
CA GLN A 12 34.42 15.19 1.31
C GLN A 12 33.03 14.67 0.90
N ALA A 13 32.61 14.92 -0.33
CA ALA A 13 31.38 14.34 -0.88
C ALA A 13 31.49 12.81 -1.02
N LEU A 14 32.65 12.30 -1.46
CA LEU A 14 32.91 10.86 -1.58
C LEU A 14 32.99 10.13 -0.23
N THR A 15 33.53 10.75 0.83
CA THR A 15 33.58 10.13 2.16
C THR A 15 32.26 10.18 2.92
N ALA A 16 31.40 11.17 2.65
CA ALA A 16 30.08 11.27 3.24
C ALA A 16 29.03 10.35 2.56
N MET A 17 29.24 10.00 1.28
CA MET A 17 28.31 9.16 0.51
C MET A 17 27.97 7.82 1.17
N PRO A 18 28.93 7.00 1.64
CA PRO A 18 28.64 5.72 2.29
C PRO A 18 27.79 5.88 3.55
N VAL A 19 28.04 6.93 4.33
CA VAL A 19 27.28 7.23 5.55
C VAL A 19 25.85 7.65 5.20
N ILE A 20 25.69 8.52 4.20
CA ILE A 20 24.37 8.93 3.71
C ILE A 20 23.60 7.71 3.17
N ILE A 21 24.23 6.85 2.38
CA ILE A 21 23.63 5.62 1.87
C ILE A 21 23.23 4.70 3.03
N ALA A 22 24.09 4.49 4.02
CA ALA A 22 23.79 3.66 5.18
C ALA A 22 22.61 4.22 6.01
N VAL A 23 22.54 5.55 6.20
CA VAL A 23 21.41 6.21 6.85
C VAL A 23 20.14 6.05 6.04
N LEU A 24 20.19 6.25 4.72
CA LEU A 24 19.02 6.05 3.85
C LEU A 24 18.54 4.61 3.84
N VAL A 25 19.45 3.63 3.84
CA VAL A 25 19.11 2.20 3.96
C VAL A 25 18.51 1.91 5.32
N PHE A 26 19.07 2.45 6.40
CA PHE A 26 18.54 2.29 7.76
C PHE A 26 17.13 2.89 7.89
N LEU A 27 16.93 4.11 7.39
CA LEU A 27 15.61 4.76 7.36
C LEU A 27 14.63 3.97 6.47
N TYR A 28 15.05 3.52 5.30
CA TYR A 28 14.22 2.70 4.41
C TYR A 28 13.79 1.39 5.07
N ARG A 29 14.71 0.68 5.73
CA ARG A 29 14.43 -0.58 6.41
C ARG A 29 13.65 -0.40 7.71
N GLY A 30 13.87 0.70 8.43
CA GLY A 30 13.17 0.99 9.69
C GLY A 30 11.78 1.58 9.49
N ILE A 31 11.59 2.46 8.50
CA ILE A 31 10.32 3.16 8.27
C ILE A 31 9.44 2.43 7.26
N GLY A 32 10.03 1.85 6.21
CA GLY A 32 9.31 1.20 5.11
C GLY A 32 8.28 0.15 5.57
N PRO A 33 8.67 -0.82 6.43
CA PRO A 33 7.74 -1.83 6.95
C PRO A 33 6.62 -1.26 7.84
N HIS A 34 6.79 -0.05 8.37
CA HIS A 34 5.82 0.61 9.25
C HIS A 34 4.98 1.68 8.54
N MET A 35 5.09 1.81 7.22
CA MET A 35 4.33 2.81 6.46
C MET A 35 2.83 2.67 6.57
N TRP A 36 2.34 1.45 6.79
CA TRP A 36 0.94 1.21 7.06
C TRP A 36 0.43 1.96 8.30
N ARG A 37 1.25 2.17 9.34
CA ARG A 37 0.84 2.92 10.55
C ARG A 37 0.64 4.40 10.24
N VAL A 38 1.52 4.98 9.43
CA VAL A 38 1.40 6.37 8.98
C VAL A 38 0.13 6.54 8.15
N ARG A 39 -0.12 5.62 7.21
CA ARG A 39 -1.34 5.60 6.38
C ARG A 39 -2.59 5.44 7.23
N LEU A 40 -2.60 4.52 8.20
CA LEU A 40 -3.71 4.29 9.12
C LEU A 40 -4.06 5.56 9.90
N HIS A 41 -3.07 6.19 10.54
CA HIS A 41 -3.32 7.41 11.31
C HIS A 41 -3.74 8.59 10.42
N ALA A 42 -3.17 8.70 9.22
CA ALA A 42 -3.62 9.69 8.24
C ALA A 42 -5.08 9.46 7.85
N ALA A 43 -5.48 8.21 7.56
CA ALA A 43 -6.85 7.88 7.18
C ALA A 43 -7.83 8.19 8.32
N GLN A 44 -7.51 7.81 9.56
CA GLN A 44 -8.29 8.15 10.74
C GLN A 44 -8.37 9.66 10.99
N PHE A 45 -7.32 10.41 10.66
CA PHE A 45 -7.32 11.86 10.78
C PHE A 45 -8.20 12.53 9.73
N PHE A 46 -8.00 12.20 8.46
CA PHE A 46 -8.70 12.84 7.36
C PHE A 46 -10.17 12.41 7.25
N SER A 47 -10.56 11.24 7.79
CA SER A 47 -11.97 10.81 7.84
C SER A 47 -12.83 11.70 8.75
N ARG A 48 -12.23 12.47 9.67
CA ARG A 48 -12.94 13.40 10.57
C ARG A 48 -13.43 14.67 9.87
N PHE A 49 -12.96 14.92 8.64
CA PHE A 49 -13.29 16.12 7.89
C PHE A 49 -14.22 15.79 6.72
N PRO A 50 -15.10 16.72 6.29
CA PRO A 50 -15.86 16.53 5.07
C PRO A 50 -14.92 16.36 3.87
N GLN A 51 -15.04 15.24 3.16
CA GLN A 51 -14.09 14.83 2.11
C GLN A 51 -14.01 15.81 0.93
N GLN A 52 -14.98 16.72 0.78
CA GLN A 52 -14.95 17.79 -0.21
C GLN A 52 -13.86 18.85 0.07
N TYR A 53 -13.42 18.99 1.32
CA TYR A 53 -12.37 19.94 1.72
C TYR A 53 -10.99 19.28 1.90
N VAL A 54 -10.94 17.95 1.89
CA VAL A 54 -9.69 17.20 2.01
C VAL A 54 -8.96 17.21 0.66
N PRO A 55 -7.67 17.60 0.60
CA PRO A 55 -6.88 17.54 -0.62
C PRO A 55 -6.88 16.13 -1.22
N ILE A 56 -6.93 16.05 -2.56
CA ILE A 56 -7.03 14.77 -3.30
C ILE A 56 -6.07 13.68 -2.78
N PRO A 57 -4.77 13.94 -2.53
CA PRO A 57 -3.84 12.90 -2.05
C PRO A 57 -4.15 12.36 -0.65
N ALA A 58 -4.91 13.11 0.15
CA ALA A 58 -5.26 12.78 1.53
C ALA A 58 -6.71 12.33 1.67
N LYS A 59 -7.49 12.31 0.58
CA LYS A 59 -8.88 11.84 0.61
C LYS A 59 -8.94 10.39 1.04
N VAL A 60 -9.92 10.11 1.89
CA VAL A 60 -10.25 8.76 2.34
C VAL A 60 -11.46 8.30 1.54
N LEU A 61 -11.30 7.20 0.80
CA LEU A 61 -12.30 6.69 -0.13
C LEU A 61 -12.70 5.26 0.23
N PRO A 62 -13.96 4.86 0.03
CA PRO A 62 -14.29 3.44 0.07
C PRO A 62 -13.49 2.67 -1.01
N PRO A 63 -13.00 1.45 -0.71
CA PRO A 63 -12.52 0.57 -1.76
C PRO A 63 -13.70 0.19 -2.67
N PRO A 64 -13.52 0.15 -3.99
CA PRO A 64 -14.51 -0.42 -4.90
C PRO A 64 -14.84 -1.87 -4.53
N GLU A 65 -16.13 -2.21 -4.52
CA GLU A 65 -16.62 -3.55 -4.17
C GLU A 65 -16.07 -4.63 -5.10
N SER A 66 -15.90 -4.32 -6.38
CA SER A 66 -15.34 -5.23 -7.38
C SER A 66 -13.90 -5.63 -7.08
N GLU A 67 -13.20 -4.95 -6.18
CA GLU A 67 -11.87 -5.38 -5.74
C GLU A 67 -11.89 -6.41 -4.60
N PHE A 68 -13.04 -6.69 -3.98
CA PHE A 68 -13.11 -7.59 -2.84
C PHE A 68 -12.80 -9.04 -3.26
N VAL A 69 -11.76 -9.62 -2.67
CA VAL A 69 -11.33 -11.00 -2.97
C VAL A 69 -11.97 -12.00 -2.01
N GLY A 70 -12.00 -11.65 -0.72
CA GLY A 70 -12.49 -12.52 0.34
C GLY A 70 -11.85 -12.20 1.68
N VAL A 71 -12.09 -13.09 2.64
CA VAL A 71 -11.57 -13.02 3.99
C VAL A 71 -10.49 -14.07 4.18
N TRP A 72 -9.36 -13.63 4.71
CA TRP A 72 -8.22 -14.44 5.15
C TRP A 72 -8.38 -14.71 6.65
N ASP A 73 -8.37 -15.98 7.03
CA ASP A 73 -8.59 -16.44 8.43
C ASP A 73 -7.37 -16.24 9.35
N GLU A 74 -6.75 -15.07 9.26
CA GLU A 74 -5.63 -14.66 10.09
C GLU A 74 -5.69 -13.15 10.34
N PRO A 75 -5.10 -12.65 11.44
CA PRO A 75 -5.16 -11.24 11.74
C PRO A 75 -4.22 -10.43 10.83
N PRO A 76 -4.49 -9.13 10.61
CA PRO A 76 -3.79 -8.37 9.57
C PRO A 76 -2.27 -8.28 9.74
N GLU A 77 -1.75 -8.41 10.96
CA GLU A 77 -0.31 -8.50 11.21
C GLU A 77 0.33 -9.74 10.59
N ILE A 78 -0.32 -10.90 10.69
CA ILE A 78 0.19 -12.14 10.12
C ILE A 78 0.06 -12.08 8.60
N VAL A 79 -1.09 -11.66 8.08
CA VAL A 79 -1.32 -11.53 6.64
C VAL A 79 -0.33 -10.54 6.01
N ARG A 80 -0.09 -9.38 6.66
CA ARG A 80 0.96 -8.45 6.21
C ARG A 80 2.32 -9.11 6.15
N GLN A 81 2.70 -9.82 7.21
CA GLN A 81 4.00 -10.47 7.32
C GLN A 81 4.17 -11.45 6.16
N GLN A 82 3.23 -12.38 5.99
CA GLN A 82 3.23 -13.36 4.90
C GLN A 82 3.34 -12.71 3.53
N LEU A 83 2.49 -11.71 3.22
CA LEU A 83 2.57 -11.00 1.94
C LEU A 83 3.97 -10.43 1.69
N THR A 84 4.60 -9.84 2.72
CA THR A 84 5.89 -9.16 2.56
C THR A 84 7.11 -10.09 2.60
N GLU A 85 7.06 -11.15 3.43
CA GLU A 85 8.17 -12.06 3.69
C GLU A 85 8.14 -13.27 2.74
N ASP A 86 6.97 -13.86 2.53
CA ASP A 86 6.80 -15.10 1.76
C ASP A 86 6.49 -14.82 0.28
N TYR A 87 5.67 -13.79 0.00
CA TYR A 87 5.20 -13.48 -1.36
C TYR A 87 5.85 -12.23 -1.98
N ALA A 88 6.89 -11.70 -1.33
CA ALA A 88 7.70 -10.58 -1.80
C ALA A 88 6.95 -9.26 -2.10
N PHE A 89 5.73 -9.08 -1.58
CA PHE A 89 5.03 -7.81 -1.67
C PHE A 89 5.82 -6.69 -0.96
N LYS A 90 5.58 -5.45 -1.39
CA LYS A 90 6.16 -4.25 -0.78
C LYS A 90 5.07 -3.26 -0.41
N GLN A 91 5.16 -2.71 0.81
CA GLN A 91 4.27 -1.65 1.27
C GLN A 91 4.35 -0.44 0.34
N LEU A 92 3.20 0.10 -0.05
CA LEU A 92 3.06 1.28 -0.86
C LEU A 92 2.86 2.51 0.02
N PHE A 93 3.57 3.57 -0.34
CA PHE A 93 3.32 4.90 0.21
C PHE A 93 2.32 5.68 -0.67
N ARG A 94 2.48 5.57 -2.00
CA ARG A 94 1.71 6.31 -3.01
C ARG A 94 0.46 5.53 -3.41
N ALA A 95 -0.56 5.57 -2.56
CA ALA A 95 -1.89 5.07 -2.84
C ALA A 95 -2.91 5.94 -2.09
N TYR A 96 -4.15 6.04 -2.59
CA TYR A 96 -5.24 6.68 -1.84
C TYR A 96 -5.42 6.01 -0.47
N LEU A 97 -5.95 6.77 0.48
CA LEU A 97 -6.31 6.23 1.78
C LEU A 97 -7.69 5.60 1.68
N HIS A 98 -7.88 4.44 2.31
CA HIS A 98 -9.14 3.74 2.23
C HIS A 98 -9.73 3.42 3.60
N ALA A 99 -11.06 3.54 3.66
CA ALA A 99 -11.87 3.13 4.78
C ALA A 99 -13.28 2.81 4.28
N TYR A 100 -13.96 1.87 4.90
CA TYR A 100 -15.36 1.53 4.60
C TYR A 100 -16.08 1.11 5.87
N ASN A 101 -17.41 1.11 5.83
CA ASN A 101 -18.22 0.59 6.91
C ASN A 101 -18.30 -0.94 6.78
N ARG A 102 -17.82 -1.64 7.80
CA ARG A 102 -17.97 -3.08 7.98
C ARG A 102 -18.82 -3.30 9.21
N GLN A 103 -20.01 -3.89 9.07
CA GLN A 103 -20.91 -4.16 10.21
C GLN A 103 -21.07 -2.93 11.12
N GLU A 104 -21.49 -1.80 10.52
CA GLU A 104 -21.72 -0.50 11.20
C GLU A 104 -20.47 0.18 11.80
N ASN A 105 -19.29 -0.42 11.68
CA ASN A 105 -18.04 0.15 12.16
C ASN A 105 -17.17 0.63 11.01
N MET A 106 -16.61 1.83 11.15
CA MET A 106 -15.64 2.35 10.19
C MET A 106 -14.32 1.60 10.32
N THR A 107 -14.00 0.84 9.28
CA THR A 107 -12.77 0.05 9.17
C THR A 107 -11.80 0.75 8.25
N TYR A 108 -10.54 0.85 8.69
CA TYR A 108 -9.47 1.55 7.96
C TYR A 108 -8.48 0.55 7.37
N GLU A 109 -7.88 0.93 6.23
CA GLU A 109 -6.80 0.17 5.62
C GLU A 109 -5.63 0.04 6.60
N VAL A 110 -5.17 -1.19 6.82
CA VAL A 110 -4.02 -1.52 7.67
C VAL A 110 -2.85 -2.09 6.88
N ALA A 111 -2.96 -2.16 5.55
CA ALA A 111 -1.85 -2.29 4.61
C ALA A 111 -2.29 -1.96 3.19
N SER A 112 -1.35 -1.40 2.42
CA SER A 112 -1.43 -1.28 0.97
C SER A 112 -0.11 -1.82 0.42
N CYS A 113 -0.18 -2.92 -0.33
CA CYS A 113 0.97 -3.71 -0.74
C CYS A 113 0.95 -3.93 -2.25
N ALA A 114 2.11 -3.92 -2.90
CA ALA A 114 2.22 -4.29 -4.31
C ALA A 114 3.20 -5.43 -4.52
N TYR A 115 2.78 -6.41 -5.32
CA TYR A 115 3.63 -7.40 -5.94
C TYR A 115 3.93 -6.99 -7.39
N ARG A 116 5.20 -7.07 -7.78
CA ARG A 116 5.68 -6.72 -9.11
C ARG A 116 6.54 -7.85 -9.66
N PRO A 117 6.01 -8.69 -10.56
CA PRO A 117 6.76 -9.86 -11.05
C PRO A 117 8.04 -9.46 -11.78
N ASN A 118 8.02 -8.32 -12.47
CA ASN A 118 9.15 -7.77 -13.22
C ASN A 118 9.92 -6.69 -12.44
N GLY A 119 9.82 -6.69 -11.10
CA GLY A 119 10.51 -5.73 -10.24
C GLY A 119 9.97 -4.30 -10.31
N ILE A 120 10.71 -3.35 -9.74
CA ILE A 120 10.25 -1.96 -9.51
C ILE A 120 9.95 -1.18 -10.80
N THR A 121 10.55 -1.57 -11.92
CA THR A 121 10.39 -0.98 -13.26
C THR A 121 9.44 -1.78 -14.15
N GLY A 122 8.82 -2.86 -13.64
CA GLY A 122 7.79 -3.59 -14.35
C GLY A 122 6.59 -2.70 -14.67
N GLN A 123 5.98 -2.87 -15.84
CA GLN A 123 4.84 -2.06 -16.28
C GLN A 123 3.61 -2.18 -15.37
N TRP A 124 3.42 -3.35 -14.76
CA TRP A 124 2.21 -3.71 -14.04
C TRP A 124 2.51 -4.17 -12.62
N GLN A 125 1.53 -4.04 -11.74
CA GLN A 125 1.58 -4.50 -10.36
C GLN A 125 0.24 -5.11 -9.93
N LEU A 126 0.31 -6.11 -9.05
CA LEU A 126 -0.82 -6.59 -8.28
C LEU A 126 -0.85 -5.80 -6.98
N HIS A 127 -1.88 -5.01 -6.77
CA HIS A 127 -2.08 -4.22 -5.57
C HIS A 127 -3.07 -4.92 -4.66
N VAL A 128 -2.68 -5.12 -3.39
CA VAL A 128 -3.49 -5.73 -2.34
C VAL A 128 -3.65 -4.75 -1.19
N ARG A 129 -4.87 -4.64 -0.65
CA ARG A 129 -5.18 -3.88 0.55
C ARG A 129 -5.80 -4.78 1.60
N LEU A 130 -5.45 -4.54 2.86
CA LEU A 130 -5.92 -5.32 4.00
C LEU A 130 -6.70 -4.44 4.97
N PHE A 131 -7.78 -4.98 5.50
CA PHE A 131 -8.62 -4.33 6.49
C PHE A 131 -8.99 -5.34 7.59
N PRO A 132 -9.00 -4.95 8.88
CA PRO A 132 -9.42 -5.85 9.95
C PRO A 132 -10.93 -6.09 9.89
N THR A 133 -11.35 -7.33 10.14
CA THR A 133 -12.78 -7.68 10.23
C THR A 133 -13.42 -7.33 11.57
N GLY A 134 -12.61 -7.20 12.62
CA GLY A 134 -13.03 -7.02 14.02
C GLY A 134 -13.07 -8.30 14.85
N ASP A 135 -13.14 -9.48 14.20
CA ASP A 135 -13.14 -10.81 14.84
C ASP A 135 -11.77 -11.51 14.78
N GLY A 136 -10.71 -10.79 14.39
CA GLY A 136 -9.35 -11.31 14.28
C GLY A 136 -8.98 -11.83 12.90
N ARG A 137 -9.85 -11.70 11.90
CA ARG A 137 -9.59 -12.03 10.50
C ARG A 137 -9.21 -10.79 9.67
N THR A 138 -8.88 -11.03 8.41
CA THR A 138 -8.47 -9.98 7.48
C THR A 138 -9.29 -10.02 6.21
N ASP A 139 -9.94 -8.91 5.97
CA ASP A 139 -10.73 -8.61 4.80
C ASP A 139 -9.69 -8.18 3.71
N VAL A 140 -9.75 -8.75 2.48
CA VAL A 140 -8.72 -8.57 1.43
C VAL A 140 -9.31 -8.03 0.12
N TRP A 141 -8.70 -6.97 -0.41
CA TRP A 141 -9.05 -6.37 -1.69
C TRP A 141 -7.84 -6.38 -2.62
N ALA A 142 -8.07 -6.63 -3.90
CA ALA A 142 -7.03 -6.63 -4.90
C ALA A 142 -7.48 -6.10 -6.26
N HIS A 143 -6.51 -5.54 -6.98
CA HIS A 143 -6.66 -5.23 -8.40
C HIS A 143 -5.31 -5.29 -9.12
N TRP A 144 -5.39 -5.52 -10.42
CA TRP A 144 -4.26 -5.38 -11.33
C TRP A 144 -4.23 -3.96 -11.90
N GLU A 145 -3.07 -3.32 -11.88
CA GLU A 145 -2.94 -1.95 -12.38
C GLU A 145 -1.55 -1.65 -12.94
N LEU A 146 -1.46 -0.54 -13.68
CA LEU A 146 -0.19 0.02 -14.09
C LEU A 146 0.62 0.46 -12.86
N ASN A 147 1.91 0.13 -12.88
CA ASN A 147 2.84 0.50 -11.84
C ASN A 147 3.12 2.02 -11.88
N PRO A 148 2.82 2.76 -10.79
CA PRO A 148 2.99 4.22 -10.75
C PRO A 148 4.44 4.67 -10.87
N ASN A 149 5.43 3.77 -10.69
CA ASN A 149 6.84 4.10 -10.87
C ASN A 149 7.23 4.31 -12.35
N VAL A 150 6.47 3.73 -13.29
CA VAL A 150 6.77 3.78 -14.72
C VAL A 150 5.67 4.44 -15.55
N ALA A 151 4.42 4.37 -15.11
CA ALA A 151 3.28 4.96 -15.79
C ALA A 151 2.40 5.80 -14.84
N PRO A 152 2.93 6.83 -14.16
CA PRO A 152 2.23 7.55 -13.09
C PRO A 152 0.94 8.24 -13.56
N LEU A 153 0.94 8.85 -14.75
CA LEU A 153 -0.24 9.56 -15.26
C LEU A 153 -1.35 8.58 -15.67
N SER A 154 -0.99 7.49 -16.36
CA SER A 154 -1.93 6.43 -16.75
C SER A 154 -2.49 5.69 -15.53
N HIS A 155 -1.67 5.46 -14.50
CA HIS A 155 -2.11 4.92 -13.21
C HIS A 155 -3.16 5.83 -12.56
N LEU A 156 -2.91 7.15 -12.49
CA LEU A 156 -3.90 8.10 -11.95
C LEU A 156 -5.21 8.14 -12.76
N ARG A 157 -5.14 7.89 -14.08
CA ARG A 157 -6.31 7.76 -14.95
C ARG A 157 -6.97 6.37 -14.91
N ARG A 158 -6.45 5.44 -14.10
CA ARG A 158 -6.91 4.05 -14.00
C ARG A 158 -6.90 3.30 -15.34
N GLU A 159 -5.95 3.63 -16.22
CA GLU A 159 -5.79 2.90 -17.49
C GLU A 159 -5.35 1.46 -17.21
N GLY A 160 -6.09 0.48 -17.74
CA GLY A 160 -5.79 -0.94 -17.55
C GLY A 160 -6.03 -1.46 -16.12
N TYR A 161 -6.74 -0.69 -15.29
CA TYR A 161 -7.17 -1.10 -13.97
C TYR A 161 -8.21 -2.23 -14.07
N ASP A 162 -7.91 -3.37 -13.44
CA ASP A 162 -8.62 -4.63 -13.64
C ASP A 162 -8.72 -5.42 -12.32
N PRO A 163 -9.85 -5.31 -11.60
CA PRO A 163 -10.08 -6.03 -10.34
C PRO A 163 -10.12 -7.55 -10.51
N ASP A 164 -10.84 -8.06 -11.51
CA ASP A 164 -11.00 -9.50 -11.74
C ASP A 164 -9.66 -10.19 -11.98
N ARG A 165 -8.80 -9.57 -12.81
CA ARG A 165 -7.44 -10.05 -13.04
C ARG A 165 -6.57 -9.94 -11.79
N GLY A 166 -6.81 -8.92 -10.96
CA GLY A 166 -6.17 -8.77 -9.67
C GLY A 166 -6.50 -9.93 -8.73
N GLU A 167 -7.78 -10.25 -8.61
CA GLU A 167 -8.27 -11.41 -7.85
C GLU A 167 -7.64 -12.70 -8.37
N GLN A 168 -7.75 -12.96 -9.68
CA GLN A 168 -7.20 -14.17 -10.30
C GLN A 168 -5.71 -14.33 -9.97
N LYS A 169 -4.92 -13.26 -10.16
CA LYS A 169 -3.47 -13.28 -9.88
C LYS A 169 -3.16 -13.48 -8.42
N LEU A 170 -3.95 -12.90 -7.52
CA LEU A 170 -3.74 -13.09 -6.09
C LEU A 170 -4.00 -14.54 -5.70
N ARG A 171 -5.08 -15.15 -6.19
CA ARG A 171 -5.39 -16.57 -5.94
C ARG A 171 -4.35 -17.51 -6.54
N GLU A 172 -3.85 -17.21 -7.75
CA GLU A 172 -2.76 -17.98 -8.38
C GLU A 172 -1.45 -17.90 -7.58
N LEU A 173 -1.17 -16.75 -6.96
CA LEU A 173 0.03 -16.55 -6.15
C LEU A 173 -0.08 -17.15 -4.75
N LEU A 174 -1.31 -17.25 -4.23
CA LEU A 174 -1.67 -17.77 -2.92
C LEU A 174 -2.49 -19.07 -3.07
N ASP A 175 -2.06 -19.96 -3.95
CA ASP A 175 -2.81 -21.16 -4.36
C ASP A 175 -3.11 -22.11 -3.20
N ASP A 176 -2.26 -22.14 -2.17
CA ASP A 176 -2.46 -22.90 -0.94
C ASP A 176 -3.45 -22.24 0.06
N HIS A 177 -3.94 -21.03 -0.20
CA HIS A 177 -4.80 -20.29 0.73
C HIS A 177 -6.31 -20.52 0.48
N VAL A 178 -7.05 -20.78 1.55
CA VAL A 178 -8.50 -20.94 1.53
C VAL A 178 -9.18 -19.60 1.81
N TRP A 179 -10.04 -19.17 0.89
CA TRP A 179 -10.74 -17.89 0.97
C TRP A 179 -12.19 -18.07 1.42
N ASP A 180 -12.59 -17.36 2.46
CA ASP A 180 -13.99 -17.23 2.85
C ASP A 180 -14.62 -16.05 2.11
N ARG A 181 -15.59 -16.32 1.22
CA ARG A 181 -16.31 -15.27 0.47
C ARG A 181 -17.68 -14.93 1.07
N ASP A 182 -18.18 -15.75 2.00
CA ASP A 182 -19.60 -15.70 2.42
C ASP A 182 -19.85 -14.70 3.56
N THR A 183 -18.83 -13.95 3.99
CA THR A 183 -18.89 -13.10 5.19
C THR A 183 -18.85 -11.60 4.94
N TRP A 184 -18.87 -11.16 3.68
CA TRP A 184 -18.97 -9.74 3.34
C TRP A 184 -20.34 -9.40 2.75
N GLU A 185 -21.18 -8.76 3.57
CA GLU A 185 -22.35 -8.02 3.09
C GLU A 185 -21.98 -6.53 3.05
N PRO A 186 -22.09 -5.85 1.88
CA PRO A 186 -21.99 -4.40 1.85
C PRO A 186 -23.14 -3.80 2.67
N ALA A 187 -22.80 -2.85 3.55
CA ALA A 187 -23.77 -2.09 4.34
C ALA A 187 -24.55 -1.07 3.49
#